data_AF-A0A5B7C5L6-F1
#
_entry.id   AF-A0A5B7C5L6-F1
#
_cell.length_a   1.000
_cell.length_b   1.000
_cell.length_c   1.000
_cell.angle_alpha   90.00
_cell.angle_beta   90.00
_cell.angle_gamma   90.00
#
_symmetry.space_group_name_H-M   'P 1'
#
loop_
_entity.id
_entity.type
_entity.pdbx_description
1 polymer ?
#
loop_
_entity_poly.entity_id
_entity_poly.type
_entity_poly.pdbx_seq_one_letter_code
_entity_poly.pdbx_strand_id
1 'polypeptide(L)'
;LSSISSVPESLPSDPEPIDLSSQLLSLLSRPNWQKHPSLRKLIPSISPSHLTSLFTTNPNLNPQTALAFFNYLSQRPSFKPSAQCYSSLLGILIRNRFIGVAEKIRISMVKSCDS
;
A
#
# COMPACT_ATOMS: atom_id res chain seq x y z
N LEU A 1 -33.67 -51.16 5.36
CA LEU A 1 -33.07 -50.14 6.25
C LEU A 1 -32.53 -49.03 5.35
N SER A 2 -33.29 -47.95 5.21
CA SER A 2 -32.95 -46.81 4.34
C SER A 2 -32.20 -45.77 5.15
N SER A 3 -30.95 -45.47 4.79
CA SER A 3 -30.17 -44.40 5.42
C SER A 3 -30.26 -43.13 4.59
N ILE A 4 -30.71 -42.07 5.24
CA ILE A 4 -31.04 -40.77 4.66
C ILE A 4 -29.75 -39.95 4.60
N SER A 5 -29.52 -39.30 3.46
CA SER A 5 -28.40 -38.42 3.16
C SER A 5 -28.44 -37.15 4.01
N SER A 6 -27.39 -36.87 4.76
CA SER A 6 -27.21 -35.56 5.41
C SER A 6 -26.65 -34.55 4.41
N VAL A 7 -27.41 -33.49 4.17
CA VAL A 7 -26.99 -32.30 3.43
C VAL A 7 -25.98 -31.53 4.28
N PRO A 8 -24.81 -31.11 3.76
CA PRO A 8 -23.91 -30.26 4.52
C PRO A 8 -24.51 -28.86 4.64
N GLU A 9 -24.84 -28.48 5.87
CA GLU A 9 -25.16 -27.13 6.33
C GLU A 9 -24.05 -26.16 5.88
N SER A 10 -24.38 -25.20 5.02
CA SER A 10 -23.45 -24.16 4.60
C SER A 10 -23.15 -23.24 5.79
N LEU A 11 -21.92 -23.36 6.32
CA LEU A 11 -21.39 -22.47 7.35
C LEU A 11 -21.47 -21.00 6.88
N PRO A 12 -21.81 -20.06 7.77
CA PRO A 12 -21.72 -18.64 7.46
C PRO A 12 -20.25 -18.31 7.14
N SER A 13 -20.00 -17.87 5.91
CA SER A 13 -18.68 -17.40 5.48
C SER A 13 -18.24 -16.28 6.42
N ASP A 14 -17.12 -16.50 7.12
CA ASP A 14 -16.36 -15.47 7.83
C ASP A 14 -16.29 -14.21 6.95
N PRO A 15 -16.48 -12.98 7.48
CA PRO A 15 -16.30 -11.78 6.68
C PRO A 15 -14.91 -11.81 6.06
N GLU A 16 -14.89 -11.88 4.74
CA GLU A 16 -13.68 -11.97 3.92
C GLU A 16 -12.65 -10.93 4.43
N PRO A 17 -11.40 -11.34 4.70
CA PRO A 17 -10.41 -10.44 5.27
C PRO A 17 -10.26 -9.23 4.35
N ILE A 18 -10.72 -8.07 4.82
CA ILE A 18 -10.81 -6.87 4.00
C ILE A 18 -9.40 -6.53 3.51
N ASP A 19 -9.14 -6.73 2.22
CA ASP A 19 -7.83 -6.49 1.62
C ASP A 19 -7.40 -5.03 1.84
N LEU A 20 -6.36 -4.85 2.67
CA LEU A 20 -5.79 -3.55 3.00
C LEU A 20 -5.36 -2.81 1.73
N SER A 21 -4.87 -3.52 0.71
CA SER A 21 -4.45 -2.91 -0.56
C SER A 21 -5.64 -2.27 -1.27
N SER A 22 -6.75 -2.99 -1.41
CA SER A 22 -8.00 -2.49 -1.99
C SER A 22 -8.56 -1.27 -1.23
N GLN A 23 -8.52 -1.31 0.11
CA GLN A 23 -8.92 -0.16 0.94
C GLN A 23 -8.02 1.06 0.71
N LEU A 24 -6.70 0.85 0.63
CA LEU A 24 -5.74 1.91 0.36
C LEU A 24 -5.92 2.49 -1.05
N LEU A 25 -6.15 1.67 -2.06
CA LEU A 25 -6.42 2.14 -3.42
C LEU A 25 -7.69 2.99 -3.49
N SER A 26 -8.78 2.50 -2.90
CA SER A 26 -10.05 3.25 -2.81
C SER A 26 -9.90 4.56 -2.04
N LEU A 27 -9.04 4.59 -1.02
CA LEU A 27 -8.73 5.81 -0.28
C LEU A 27 -7.91 6.79 -1.14
N LEU A 28 -6.84 6.31 -1.77
CA LEU A 28 -5.91 7.13 -2.55
C LEU A 28 -6.52 7.68 -3.84
N SER A 29 -7.56 7.06 -4.38
CA SER A 29 -8.31 7.58 -5.53
C SER A 29 -9.18 8.79 -5.19
N ARG A 30 -9.37 9.11 -3.89
CA ARG A 30 -10.19 10.26 -3.46
C ARG A 30 -9.38 11.55 -3.49
N PRO A 31 -9.97 12.68 -3.91
CA PRO A 31 -9.36 13.98 -3.70
C PRO A 31 -9.20 14.24 -2.19
N ASN A 32 -8.10 14.87 -1.79
CA ASN A 32 -7.81 15.18 -0.38
C ASN A 32 -7.79 13.95 0.55
N TRP A 33 -7.39 12.78 0.05
CA TRP A 33 -7.31 11.53 0.83
C TRP A 33 -6.51 11.68 2.15
N GLN A 34 -5.55 12.62 2.21
CA GLN A 34 -4.76 12.95 3.40
C GLN A 34 -5.63 13.39 4.60
N LYS A 35 -6.79 14.00 4.32
CA LYS A 35 -7.73 14.50 5.34
C LYS A 35 -8.80 13.46 5.69
N HIS A 36 -8.89 12.38 4.94
CA HIS A 36 -9.97 11.42 5.09
C HIS A 36 -9.78 10.62 6.40
N PRO A 37 -10.83 10.48 7.24
CA PRO A 37 -10.70 9.87 8.57
C PRO A 37 -10.28 8.41 8.54
N SER A 38 -10.61 7.66 7.47
CA SER A 38 -10.15 6.27 7.32
C SER A 38 -8.64 6.15 7.23
N LEU A 39 -7.93 7.16 6.71
CA LEU A 39 -6.47 7.14 6.65
C LEU A 39 -5.90 6.89 8.05
N ARG A 40 -6.35 7.65 9.05
CA ARG A 40 -5.87 7.52 10.44
C ARG A 40 -6.10 6.13 11.01
N LYS A 41 -7.20 5.48 10.62
CA LYS A 41 -7.54 4.11 11.06
C LYS A 41 -6.67 3.06 10.38
N LEU A 42 -6.31 3.28 9.11
CA LEU A 42 -5.50 2.33 8.34
C LEU A 42 -4.01 2.42 8.66
N ILE A 43 -3.48 3.61 8.97
CA ILE A 43 -2.03 3.78 9.14
C ILE A 43 -1.38 2.77 10.10
N PRO A 44 -1.92 2.51 11.30
CA PRO A 44 -1.30 1.57 12.23
C PRO A 44 -1.13 0.15 11.68
N SER A 45 -1.92 -0.26 10.69
CA SER A 45 -1.82 -1.58 10.05
C SER A 45 -0.90 -1.62 8.83
N ILE A 46 -0.31 -0.49 8.42
CA ILE A 46 0.54 -0.41 7.23
C ILE A 46 1.97 -0.74 7.60
N SER A 47 2.49 -1.81 7.01
CA SER A 47 3.89 -2.21 7.09
C SER A 47 4.62 -1.84 5.79
N PRO A 48 5.95 -1.87 5.77
CA PRO A 48 6.73 -1.73 4.54
C PRO A 48 6.37 -2.76 3.45
N SER A 49 5.98 -3.99 3.84
CA SER A 49 5.55 -5.00 2.87
C SER A 49 4.20 -4.66 2.24
N HIS A 50 3.25 -4.11 3.00
CA HIS A 50 1.98 -3.61 2.46
C HIS A 50 2.20 -2.48 1.46
N LEU A 51 3.09 -1.52 1.77
CA LEU A 51 3.41 -0.43 0.85
C LEU A 51 4.08 -0.93 -0.43
N THR A 52 5.03 -1.86 -0.30
CA THR A 52 5.71 -2.48 -1.45
C THR A 52 4.71 -3.23 -2.34
N SER A 53 3.84 -4.04 -1.74
CA SER A 53 2.80 -4.77 -2.47
C SER A 53 1.86 -3.81 -3.20
N LEU A 54 1.39 -2.76 -2.53
CA LEU A 54 0.54 -1.72 -3.13
C LEU A 54 1.17 -1.12 -4.39
N PHE A 55 2.43 -0.70 -4.33
CA PHE A 55 3.11 -0.06 -5.47
C PHE A 55 3.46 -1.04 -6.60
N THR A 56 3.87 -2.26 -6.26
CA THR A 56 4.22 -3.28 -7.26
C THR A 56 3.00 -3.81 -8.02
N THR A 57 1.88 -4.01 -7.33
CA THR A 57 0.62 -4.48 -7.94
C THR A 57 -0.13 -3.37 -8.68
N ASN A 58 0.16 -2.09 -8.41
CA ASN A 58 -0.52 -0.94 -9.03
C ASN A 58 0.47 0.00 -9.73
N PRO A 59 1.16 -0.45 -10.80
CA PRO A 59 2.17 0.37 -11.49
C PRO A 59 1.61 1.61 -12.20
N ASN A 60 0.29 1.67 -12.40
CA ASN A 60 -0.42 2.79 -13.01
C ASN A 60 -0.97 3.79 -11.96
N LEU A 61 -0.67 3.60 -10.67
CA LEU A 61 -1.05 4.58 -9.64
C LEU A 61 -0.46 5.94 -9.99
N ASN A 62 -1.26 7.00 -9.81
CA ASN A 62 -0.82 8.36 -10.10
C ASN A 62 0.51 8.67 -9.37
N PRO A 63 1.58 9.08 -10.09
CA PRO A 63 2.92 9.19 -9.51
C PRO A 63 3.01 10.24 -8.40
N GLN A 64 2.22 11.33 -8.47
CA GLN A 64 2.17 12.33 -7.41
C GLN A 64 1.49 11.79 -6.16
N THR A 65 0.42 11.00 -6.34
CA THR A 65 -0.31 10.34 -5.24
C THR A 65 0.57 9.30 -4.55
N ALA A 66 1.26 8.46 -5.32
CA ALA A 66 2.20 7.47 -4.80
C ALA A 66 3.33 8.12 -4.00
N LEU A 67 3.95 9.18 -4.55
CA LEU A 67 4.99 9.94 -3.86
C LEU A 67 4.48 10.62 -2.59
N ALA A 68 3.32 11.27 -2.64
CA ALA A 68 2.72 11.93 -1.49
C ALA A 68 2.39 10.93 -0.37
N PHE A 69 1.88 9.75 -0.73
CA PHE A 69 1.59 8.68 0.22
C PHE A 69 2.85 8.11 0.85
N PHE A 70 3.88 7.83 0.05
CA PHE A 70 5.18 7.39 0.53
C PHE A 70 5.80 8.40 1.51
N ASN A 71 5.81 9.68 1.16
CA ASN A 71 6.34 10.75 2.02
C ASN A 71 5.54 10.87 3.31
N TYR A 72 4.21 10.80 3.22
CA TYR A 72 3.34 10.84 4.38
C TYR A 72 3.61 9.72 5.38
N LEU A 73 3.84 8.50 4.89
CA LEU A 73 4.23 7.37 5.73
C LEU A 73 5.64 7.56 6.31
N SER A 74 6.60 7.96 5.48
CA SER A 74 8.02 8.09 5.86
C SER A 74 8.28 9.20 6.90
N GLN A 75 7.36 10.15 7.06
CA GLN A 75 7.43 11.17 8.11
C GLN A 75 7.01 10.64 9.49
N ARG A 76 6.44 9.43 9.58
CA ARG A 76 5.95 8.87 10.84
C ARG A 76 7.05 8.07 11.53
N PRO A 77 7.31 8.32 12.83
CA PRO A 77 8.32 7.57 13.58
C PRO A 77 8.10 6.05 13.60
N SER A 78 6.83 5.62 13.53
CA SER A 78 6.45 4.20 13.54
C SER A 78 6.63 3.49 12.20
N PHE A 79 7.07 4.18 11.15
CA PHE A 79 7.19 3.63 9.81
C PHE A 79 8.59 3.89 9.23
N LYS A 80 9.42 2.85 9.17
CA LYS A 80 10.72 2.87 8.48
C LYS A 80 10.57 2.20 7.11
N PRO A 81 10.64 2.94 5.99
CA PRO A 81 10.56 2.33 4.66
C PRO A 81 11.76 1.40 4.41
N SER A 82 11.50 0.24 3.81
CA SER A 82 12.56 -0.67 3.35
C SER A 82 13.11 -0.24 1.99
N ALA A 83 14.27 -0.76 1.60
CA ALA A 83 14.84 -0.61 0.26
C ALA A 83 13.82 -0.95 -0.86
N GLN A 84 12.98 -1.96 -0.63
CA GLN A 84 11.92 -2.39 -1.54
C GLN A 84 10.78 -1.37 -1.65
N CYS A 85 10.47 -0.62 -0.59
CA CYS A 85 9.51 0.49 -0.66
C CYS A 85 10.01 1.59 -1.60
N TYR A 86 11.30 1.94 -1.51
CA TYR A 86 11.92 2.90 -2.43
C TYR A 86 11.93 2.37 -3.87
N SER A 87 12.37 1.12 -4.06
CA SER A 87 12.46 0.50 -5.39
C SER A 87 11.10 0.42 -6.09
N SER A 88 10.04 0.02 -5.37
CA SER A 88 8.69 -0.04 -5.93
C SER A 88 8.14 1.35 -6.29
N LEU A 89 8.40 2.38 -5.48
CA LEU A 89 8.07 3.77 -5.82
C LEU A 89 8.85 4.25 -7.06
N LEU A 90 10.14 3.96 -7.15
CA LEU A 90 10.98 4.29 -8.31
C LEU A 90 10.40 3.69 -9.60
N GLY A 91 9.88 2.47 -9.54
CA GLY A 91 9.19 1.84 -10.67
C GLY A 91 8.03 2.68 -11.20
N ILE A 92 7.17 3.20 -10.31
CA ILE A 92 6.07 4.09 -10.68
C ILE A 92 6.60 5.41 -11.28
N LEU A 93 7.57 6.05 -10.61
CA LEU A 93 8.08 7.36 -11.01
C LEU A 93 8.78 7.32 -12.39
N ILE A 94 9.63 6.33 -12.62
CA ILE A 94 10.38 6.18 -13.87
C ILE A 94 9.43 5.91 -15.03
N ARG A 95 8.46 4.99 -14.84
CA ARG A 95 7.44 4.68 -15.86
C ARG A 95 6.65 5.91 -16.28
N ASN A 96 6.36 6.81 -15.34
CA ASN A 96 5.62 8.04 -15.59
C ASN A 96 6.52 9.24 -15.97
N ARG A 97 7.82 9.04 -16.23
CA ARG A 97 8.79 10.10 -16.62
C ARG A 97 9.09 11.15 -15.53
N PHE A 98 8.87 10.83 -14.25
CA PHE A 98 9.23 11.69 -13.11
C PHE A 98 10.72 11.56 -12.74
N ILE A 99 11.62 11.68 -13.73
CA ILE A 99 13.05 11.32 -13.59
C ILE A 99 13.78 12.15 -12.53
N GLY A 100 13.56 13.48 -12.50
CA GLY A 100 14.19 14.35 -11.50
C GLY A 100 13.74 14.06 -10.06
N VAL A 101 12.53 13.54 -9.87
CA VAL A 101 12.04 13.10 -8.56
C VAL A 101 12.57 11.72 -8.23
N ALA A 102 12.60 10.81 -9.21
CA ALA A 102 13.16 9.47 -9.04
C ALA A 102 14.61 9.52 -8.58
N GLU A 103 15.42 10.43 -9.11
CA GLU A 103 16.82 10.58 -8.69
C GLU A 103 16.93 11.01 -7.22
N LYS A 104 16.08 11.92 -6.74
CA LYS A 104 16.03 12.31 -5.34
C LYS A 104 15.64 11.12 -4.44
N ILE A 105 14.66 10.33 -4.85
CA ILE A 105 14.22 9.13 -4.13
C ILE A 105 15.34 8.07 -4.07
N ARG A 106 16.11 7.89 -5.15
CA ARG A 106 17.28 7.00 -5.18
C ARG A 106 18.35 7.43 -4.17
N ILE A 107 18.64 8.73 -4.08
CA ILE A 107 19.58 9.27 -3.09
C ILE A 107 19.05 9.03 -1.66
N SER A 108 17.75 9.29 -1.42
CA SER A 108 17.12 9.00 -0.12
C SER A 108 17.17 7.53 0.27
N MET A 109 17.02 6.62 -0.70
CA MET A 109 17.15 5.18 -0.49
C MET A 109 18.54 4.83 0.05
N VAL A 110 19.61 5.31 -0.60
CA VAL A 110 20.99 5.06 -0.15
C VAL A 110 21.21 5.58 1.27
N LYS A 111 20.80 6.83 1.54
CA LYS A 111 20.93 7.43 2.88
C LYS A 111 20.20 6.66 3.97
N SER A 112 19.09 5.99 3.64
CA SER A 112 18.32 5.20 4.62
C SER A 112 19.02 3.90 5.05
N CYS A 113 20.03 3.45 4.30
CA CYS A 113 20.84 2.28 4.64
C CYS A 113 21.95 2.60 5.64
N ASP A 114 22.37 3.86 5.75
CA ASP A 114 23.45 4.32 6.64
C ASP A 114 22.93 4.67 8.06
N SER A 115 21.67 4.34 8.39
CA SER A 115 20.96 4.76 9.62
C SER A 115 20.37 3.61 10.44
#